data_AF-A0A9D0A8H1-F1
#
_entry.id   AF-A0A9D0A8H1-F1
#
_cell.length_a   1.000
_cell.length_b   1.000
_cell.length_c   1.000
_cell.angle_alpha   90.00
_cell.angle_beta   90.00
_cell.angle_gamma   90.00
#
_symmetry.space_group_name_H-M   'P 1'
#
loop_
_entity.id
_entity.type
_entity.pdbx_description
1 polymer ?
#
loop_
_entity_poly.entity_id
_entity_poly.type
_entity_poly.pdbx_seq_one_letter_code
_entity_poly.pdbx_strand_id
1 'polypeptide(L)'
;GFGDPLLISEEVLAILRNLHSRGVQTINSIYIDDSAFALEHQPPGRETSSNPYDAPIGATVVNFNSVAFRVFRNHHVRSTEPQTPTLPIMRELGRHMSRGRYLINICPGGCQPEKTMARFTAQLFRSLQHKAGIGGKGGFGRKKAPAHARLVYFHKNSRNLEEVLASMLKYSSNFIANLLYLTIGAEKYGYPATWAKANRAVHNALVSELGMKTATLIVQEEGAGLSRNNRVTARAMLGALKKFRPHGELLRKRRHVRIKSGTMKGIFNYAGYLSDGKAFVILLNQQRNTRGTVLARIQRGGYPRYASRR
;
A
#
# COMPACT_ATOMS: atom_id res chain seq x y z
N GLY A 1 -8.82 13.44 -1.52
CA GLY A 1 -7.84 12.55 -2.18
C GLY A 1 -8.55 11.38 -2.82
N PHE A 2 -7.88 10.64 -3.71
CA PHE A 2 -8.47 9.49 -4.42
C PHE A 2 -7.68 8.17 -4.21
N GLY A 3 -6.88 8.10 -3.15
CA GLY A 3 -6.13 6.88 -2.80
C GLY A 3 -4.79 6.72 -3.52
N ASP A 4 -4.14 7.81 -3.93
CA ASP A 4 -2.78 7.75 -4.48
C ASP A 4 -1.80 7.18 -3.42
N PRO A 5 -1.24 5.98 -3.64
CA PRO A 5 -0.40 5.32 -2.66
C PRO A 5 1.02 5.90 -2.59
N LEU A 6 1.40 6.74 -3.55
CA LEU A 6 2.73 7.35 -3.69
C LEU A 6 2.70 8.88 -3.62
N LEU A 7 1.69 9.47 -2.95
CA LEU A 7 1.72 10.89 -2.59
C LEU A 7 2.76 11.12 -1.47
N ILE A 8 4.03 11.21 -1.87
CA ILE A 8 5.17 11.41 -0.97
C ILE A 8 5.51 12.91 -0.81
N SER A 9 6.37 13.25 0.14
CA SER A 9 6.81 14.63 0.43
C SER A 9 7.22 15.41 -0.83
N GLU A 10 7.89 14.76 -1.78
CA GLU A 10 8.32 15.33 -3.05
C GLU A 10 7.13 15.69 -3.95
N GLU A 11 6.12 14.81 -4.05
CA GLU A 11 4.89 15.07 -4.80
C GLU A 11 4.10 16.21 -4.14
N VAL A 12 4.00 16.22 -2.81
CA VAL A 12 3.36 17.32 -2.07
C VAL A 12 4.07 18.64 -2.33
N LEU A 13 5.40 18.66 -2.33
CA LEU A 13 6.17 19.86 -2.67
C LEU A 13 5.95 20.28 -4.14
N ALA A 14 5.84 19.32 -5.06
CA ALA A 14 5.52 19.60 -6.47
C ALA A 14 4.11 20.19 -6.64
N ILE A 15 3.11 19.71 -5.89
CA ILE A 15 1.77 20.30 -5.81
C ILE A 15 1.86 21.76 -5.39
N LEU A 16 2.55 22.03 -4.29
CA LEU A 16 2.64 23.39 -3.73
C LEU A 16 3.40 24.34 -4.65
N ARG A 17 4.47 23.89 -5.31
CA ARG A 17 5.18 24.67 -6.33
C ARG A 17 4.30 25.00 -7.54
N ASN A 18 3.46 24.05 -7.99
CA ASN A 18 2.49 24.29 -9.05
C ASN A 18 1.39 25.28 -8.64
N LEU A 19 0.94 25.23 -7.39
CA LEU A 19 0.00 26.23 -6.87
C LEU A 19 0.65 27.61 -6.83
N HIS A 20 1.88 27.71 -6.34
CA HIS A 20 2.62 28.98 -6.29
C HIS A 20 2.84 29.58 -7.69
N SER A 21 3.24 28.78 -8.68
CA SER A 21 3.44 29.25 -10.06
C SER A 21 2.13 29.70 -10.72
N ARG A 22 0.97 29.24 -10.23
CA ARG A 22 -0.37 29.69 -10.62
C ARG A 22 -0.85 30.92 -9.84
N GLY A 23 0.03 31.58 -9.09
CA GLY A 23 -0.26 32.80 -8.35
C GLY A 23 -0.84 32.58 -6.94
N VAL A 24 -0.88 31.35 -6.43
CA VAL A 24 -1.32 31.10 -5.05
C VAL A 24 -0.23 31.54 -4.08
N GLN A 25 -0.42 32.69 -3.46
CA GLN A 25 0.53 33.23 -2.46
C GLN A 25 0.17 32.84 -1.02
N THR A 26 -1.10 32.57 -0.74
CA THR A 26 -1.57 32.20 0.60
C THR A 26 -2.53 31.02 0.58
N ILE A 27 -2.30 30.04 1.46
CA ILE A 27 -3.25 28.97 1.79
C ILE A 27 -3.51 29.04 3.29
N ASN A 28 -4.61 29.68 3.69
CA ASN A 28 -4.85 29.95 5.10
C ASN A 28 -5.24 28.70 5.87
N SER A 29 -6.31 27.99 5.50
CA SER A 29 -6.73 26.74 6.17
C SER A 29 -6.58 25.55 5.23
N ILE A 30 -6.24 24.37 5.79
CA ILE A 30 -6.03 23.13 5.03
C ILE A 30 -7.03 22.08 5.49
N TYR A 31 -8.01 21.75 4.66
CA TYR A 31 -8.96 20.69 4.96
C TYR A 31 -8.76 19.49 4.04
N ILE A 32 -8.85 18.30 4.63
CA ILE A 32 -8.74 17.04 3.91
C ILE A 32 -10.14 16.50 3.67
N ASP A 33 -10.50 16.41 2.40
CA ASP A 33 -11.66 15.65 1.95
C ASP A 33 -11.25 14.20 1.72
N ASP A 34 -11.72 13.32 2.60
CA ASP A 34 -11.52 11.88 2.54
C ASP A 34 -12.77 11.10 2.10
N SER A 35 -13.80 11.80 1.63
CA SER A 35 -15.10 11.20 1.26
C SER A 35 -15.05 10.25 0.06
N ALA A 36 -13.94 10.21 -0.67
CA ALA A 36 -13.74 9.22 -1.73
C ALA A 36 -13.60 7.79 -1.19
N PHE A 37 -13.37 7.58 0.11
CA PHE A 37 -13.28 6.23 0.69
C PHE A 37 -14.31 6.11 1.82
N ALA A 38 -15.15 5.08 1.76
CA ALA A 38 -16.16 4.77 2.77
C ALA A 38 -15.89 3.35 3.29
N LEU A 39 -14.84 3.22 4.10
CA LEU A 39 -14.39 1.93 4.62
C LEU A 39 -15.12 1.62 5.93
N GLU A 40 -15.79 0.47 5.98
CA GLU A 40 -16.42 -0.06 7.21
C GLU A 40 -15.36 -0.48 8.24
N HIS A 41 -14.18 -0.87 7.77
CA HIS A 41 -13.03 -1.24 8.59
C HIS A 41 -11.72 -1.02 7.83
N GLN A 42 -10.62 -0.91 8.56
CA GLN A 42 -9.26 -1.01 8.01
C GLN A 42 -9.00 -2.43 7.45
N PRO A 43 -7.98 -2.66 6.61
CA PRO A 43 -7.79 -3.94 5.91
C PRO A 43 -7.88 -5.16 6.85
N PRO A 44 -8.69 -6.18 6.51
CA PRO A 44 -8.83 -7.36 7.34
C PRO A 44 -7.49 -8.10 7.44
N GLY A 45 -7.17 -8.60 8.64
CA GLY A 45 -5.89 -9.29 8.92
C GLY A 45 -4.70 -8.37 9.22
N ARG A 46 -4.87 -7.03 9.16
CA ARG A 46 -3.91 -6.07 9.70
C ARG A 46 -3.72 -6.28 11.21
N GLU A 47 -2.49 -6.12 11.69
CA GLU A 47 -2.18 -6.17 13.12
C GLU A 47 -2.23 -4.77 13.76
N THR A 48 -2.50 -4.70 15.06
CA THR A 48 -2.36 -3.45 15.82
C THR A 48 -0.92 -3.32 16.28
N SER A 49 -0.07 -2.74 15.43
CA SER A 49 1.35 -2.53 15.72
C SER A 49 1.84 -1.16 15.24
N SER A 50 3.05 -0.78 15.65
CA SER A 50 3.73 0.42 15.14
C SER A 50 4.45 0.21 13.82
N ASN A 51 4.44 -1.00 13.27
CA ASN A 51 5.15 -1.29 12.03
C ASN A 51 4.52 -0.56 10.83
N PRO A 52 5.31 -0.02 9.90
CA PRO A 52 4.81 0.66 8.70
C PRO A 52 3.89 -0.18 7.81
N TYR A 53 4.07 -1.50 7.79
CA TYR A 53 3.21 -2.39 7.00
C TYR A 53 1.79 -2.54 7.56
N ASP A 54 1.58 -2.11 8.81
CA ASP A 54 0.28 -1.99 9.46
C ASP A 54 -0.19 -0.52 9.47
N ALA A 55 0.25 0.33 8.54
CA ALA A 55 -0.30 1.68 8.45
C ALA A 55 -1.78 1.65 8.00
N PRO A 56 -2.65 2.52 8.56
CA PRO A 56 -4.02 2.63 8.08
C PRO A 56 -4.06 3.19 6.65
N ILE A 57 -5.09 2.85 5.89
CA ILE A 57 -5.33 3.35 4.53
C ILE A 57 -6.60 4.21 4.47
N GLY A 58 -6.68 5.05 3.43
CA GLY A 58 -7.83 5.90 3.16
C GLY A 58 -7.67 6.69 1.87
N ALA A 59 -8.60 7.62 1.64
CA ALA A 59 -8.65 8.43 0.42
C ALA A 59 -7.48 9.41 0.27
N THR A 60 -6.96 9.92 1.38
CA THR A 60 -5.82 10.85 1.37
C THR A 60 -4.78 10.33 2.32
N VAL A 61 -3.67 9.91 1.75
CA VAL A 61 -2.54 9.34 2.47
C VAL A 61 -1.27 10.02 1.98
N VAL A 62 -0.34 10.27 2.88
CA VAL A 62 0.98 10.80 2.53
C VAL A 62 2.06 9.96 3.15
N ASN A 63 3.21 9.82 2.49
CA ASN A 63 4.38 9.08 3.02
C ASN A 63 4.00 7.72 3.62
N PHE A 64 3.13 6.96 2.94
CA PHE A 64 2.66 5.64 3.39
C PHE A 64 2.05 5.64 4.81
N ASN A 65 1.51 6.78 5.26
CA ASN A 65 1.04 7.01 6.63
C ASN A 65 2.05 6.57 7.69
N SER A 66 3.32 6.80 7.38
CA SER A 66 4.46 6.45 8.23
C SER A 66 5.41 7.63 8.35
N VAL A 67 6.14 7.67 9.46
CA VAL A 67 7.09 8.74 9.77
C VAL A 67 8.44 8.13 10.17
N ALA A 68 9.51 8.71 9.65
CA ALA A 68 10.88 8.37 10.00
C ALA A 68 11.51 9.51 10.81
N PHE A 69 11.87 9.24 12.07
CA PHE A 69 12.43 10.26 12.95
C PHE A 69 13.45 9.69 13.93
N ARG A 70 14.24 10.59 14.53
CA ARG A 70 15.21 10.30 15.58
C ARG A 70 14.85 11.05 16.85
N VAL A 71 14.88 10.34 17.97
CA VAL A 71 14.78 10.89 19.33
C VAL A 71 16.19 11.09 19.89
N PHE A 72 16.49 12.28 20.38
CA PHE A 72 17.77 12.67 20.96
C PHE A 72 17.72 12.62 22.51
N ARG A 73 18.86 12.84 23.18
CA ARG A 73 19.00 12.70 24.65
C ARG A 73 18.03 13.58 25.46
N ASN A 74 17.62 14.73 24.93
CA ASN A 74 16.70 15.69 25.54
C ASN A 74 15.25 15.50 25.06
N HIS A 75 14.87 14.30 24.58
CA HIS A 75 13.59 14.02 23.92
C HIS A 75 13.28 14.90 22.70
N HIS A 76 14.27 15.64 22.20
CA HIS A 76 14.11 16.38 20.96
C HIS A 76 13.93 15.38 19.82
N VAL A 77 12.94 15.63 18.95
CA VAL A 77 12.65 14.79 17.79
C VAL A 77 13.04 15.53 16.51
N ARG A 78 13.71 14.85 15.59
CA ARG A 78 13.93 15.35 14.22
C ARG A 78 13.59 14.27 13.20
N SER A 79 13.02 14.68 12.07
CA SER A 79 12.92 13.83 10.89
C SER A 79 14.29 13.29 10.50
N THR A 80 14.32 12.04 10.04
CA THR A 80 15.51 11.41 9.45
C THR A 80 15.49 11.44 7.92
N GLU A 81 14.50 12.11 7.33
CA GLU A 81 14.32 12.24 5.88
C GLU A 81 14.55 13.69 5.45
N PRO A 82 15.48 13.97 4.52
CA PRO A 82 15.75 15.35 4.07
C PRO A 82 14.55 16.00 3.35
N GLN A 83 13.74 15.19 2.67
CA GLN A 83 12.53 15.64 1.97
C GLN A 83 11.37 15.96 2.90
N THR A 84 11.31 15.33 4.09
CA THR A 84 10.21 15.46 5.05
C THR A 84 10.65 16.31 6.23
N PRO A 85 10.12 17.54 6.41
CA PRO A 85 10.42 18.34 7.60
C PRO A 85 10.03 17.63 8.90
N THR A 86 10.55 18.10 10.04
CA THR A 86 10.11 17.58 11.34
C THR A 86 8.69 18.07 11.62
N LEU A 87 7.73 17.15 11.66
CA LEU A 87 6.32 17.47 11.84
C LEU A 87 5.89 17.38 13.31
N PRO A 88 4.84 18.10 13.74
CA PRO A 88 4.30 18.00 15.09
C PRO A 88 3.94 16.56 15.49
N ILE A 89 3.32 15.77 14.61
CA ILE A 89 2.98 14.37 14.88
C ILE A 89 4.21 13.51 15.21
N MET A 90 5.39 13.82 14.64
CA MET A 90 6.63 13.10 14.99
C MET A 90 7.06 13.40 16.43
N ARG A 91 6.91 14.66 16.86
CA ARG A 91 7.21 15.07 18.24
C ARG A 91 6.24 14.43 19.23
N GLU A 92 4.96 14.37 18.88
CA GLU A 92 3.94 13.69 19.69
C GLU A 92 4.25 12.20 19.88
N LEU A 93 4.51 11.49 18.77
CA LEU A 93 4.83 10.07 18.79
C LEU A 93 6.14 9.78 19.53
N GLY A 94 7.16 10.62 19.34
CA GLY A 94 8.48 10.44 19.95
C GLY A 94 8.61 10.88 21.40
N ARG A 95 7.62 11.57 21.97
CA ARG A 95 7.71 12.21 23.31
C ARG A 95 8.13 11.24 24.41
N HIS A 96 7.60 10.03 24.38
CA HIS A 96 7.81 9.00 25.41
C HIS A 96 8.69 7.84 24.92
N MET A 97 9.38 8.03 23.80
CA MET A 97 10.25 7.02 23.23
C MET A 97 11.68 7.22 23.72
N SER A 98 12.41 6.13 23.88
CA SER A 98 13.84 6.16 24.17
C SER A 98 14.63 6.81 23.05
N ARG A 99 15.88 7.21 23.34
CA ARG A 99 16.80 7.70 22.32
C ARG A 99 17.01 6.63 21.24
N GLY A 100 16.73 6.97 19.99
CA GLY A 100 16.81 6.00 18.89
C GLY A 100 16.35 6.57 17.55
N ARG A 101 16.54 5.79 16.49
CA ARG A 101 15.93 6.03 15.17
C ARG A 101 14.69 5.15 15.04
N TYR A 102 13.62 5.70 14.49
CA TYR A 102 12.32 5.06 14.38
C TYR A 102 11.76 5.26 12.98
N LEU A 103 11.12 4.21 12.47
CA LEU A 103 10.25 4.24 11.30
C LEU A 103 8.96 3.53 11.73
N ILE A 104 7.90 4.30 11.96
CA ILE A 104 6.64 3.79 12.51
C ILE A 104 5.45 4.34 11.73
N ASN A 105 4.35 3.60 11.72
CA ASN A 105 3.09 4.15 11.21
C ASN A 105 2.52 5.20 12.17
N ILE A 106 1.70 6.11 11.65
CA ILE A 106 1.14 7.25 12.41
C ILE A 106 0.03 6.86 13.40
N CYS A 107 -0.43 5.61 13.38
CA CYS A 107 -1.62 5.14 14.08
C CYS A 107 -1.40 3.73 14.66
N PRO A 108 -0.44 3.57 15.61
CA PRO A 108 0.02 2.27 16.10
C PRO A 108 -0.97 1.54 17.03
N GLY A 109 -2.10 2.17 17.38
CA GLY A 109 -3.16 1.64 18.24
C GLY A 109 -3.92 2.77 18.95
N GLY A 110 -5.19 2.56 19.31
CA GLY A 110 -6.01 3.52 20.09
C GLY A 110 -6.30 4.86 19.40
N CYS A 111 -6.01 4.98 18.11
CA CYS A 111 -6.17 6.18 17.30
C CYS A 111 -7.44 6.11 16.44
N GLN A 112 -7.94 7.26 15.99
CA GLN A 112 -9.00 7.35 14.98
C GLN A 112 -8.36 7.53 13.60
N PRO A 113 -8.26 6.48 12.75
CA PRO A 113 -7.43 6.48 11.55
C PRO A 113 -7.66 7.67 10.63
N GLU A 114 -8.93 8.00 10.33
CA GLU A 114 -9.31 9.08 9.42
C GLU A 114 -8.86 10.44 9.95
N LYS A 115 -9.06 10.70 11.25
CA LYS A 115 -8.61 11.94 11.88
C LYS A 115 -7.08 12.05 11.90
N THR A 116 -6.40 10.95 12.20
CA THR A 116 -4.94 10.92 12.26
C THR A 116 -4.30 11.10 10.87
N MET A 117 -4.81 10.42 9.84
CA MET A 117 -4.36 10.57 8.45
C MET A 117 -4.57 12.01 7.94
N ALA A 118 -5.74 12.60 8.21
CA ALA A 118 -6.04 13.97 7.82
C ALA A 118 -5.12 14.98 8.52
N ARG A 119 -4.90 14.81 9.83
CA ARG A 119 -3.97 15.62 10.61
C ARG A 119 -2.54 15.52 10.09
N PHE A 120 -2.06 14.31 9.83
CA PHE A 120 -0.73 14.08 9.29
C PHE A 120 -0.54 14.74 7.92
N THR A 121 -1.51 14.52 7.01
CA THR A 121 -1.52 15.14 5.68
C THR A 121 -1.48 16.66 5.79
N ALA A 122 -2.35 17.27 6.60
CA ALA A 122 -2.39 18.72 6.74
C ALA A 122 -1.11 19.29 7.34
N GLN A 123 -0.49 18.60 8.32
CA GLN A 123 0.79 19.02 8.89
C GLN A 123 1.92 18.97 7.85
N LEU A 124 1.97 17.92 7.02
CA LEU A 124 2.95 17.81 5.94
C LEU A 124 2.76 18.94 4.92
N PHE A 125 1.53 19.14 4.44
CA PHE A 125 1.18 20.21 3.52
C PHE A 125 1.53 21.58 4.11
N ARG A 126 1.17 21.87 5.36
CA ARG A 126 1.51 23.14 6.03
C ARG A 126 3.03 23.37 6.07
N SER A 127 3.79 22.35 6.44
CA SER A 127 5.24 22.49 6.55
C SER A 127 5.90 22.71 5.18
N LEU A 128 5.49 21.96 4.17
CA LEU A 128 6.01 22.12 2.81
C LEU A 128 5.50 23.39 2.12
N GLN A 129 4.30 23.88 2.48
CA GLN A 129 3.74 25.13 1.98
C GLN A 129 4.66 26.31 2.31
N HIS A 130 5.13 26.40 3.55
CA HIS A 130 6.10 27.41 3.96
C HIS A 130 7.43 27.26 3.22
N LYS A 131 7.89 26.02 3.00
CA LYS A 131 9.10 25.75 2.20
C LYS A 131 8.94 26.16 0.73
N ALA A 132 7.72 26.17 0.21
CA ALA A 132 7.40 26.59 -1.16
C ALA A 132 7.14 28.10 -1.29
N GLY A 133 7.28 28.89 -0.21
CA GLY A 133 7.05 30.34 -0.24
C GLY A 133 5.58 30.76 -0.14
N ILE A 134 4.67 29.84 0.18
CA ILE A 134 3.24 30.13 0.34
C ILE A 134 2.95 30.47 1.81
N GLY A 135 2.33 31.62 2.07
CA GLY A 135 1.92 32.08 3.41
C GLY A 135 0.63 31.43 3.92
N GLY A 136 0.32 31.61 5.21
CA GLY A 136 -0.93 31.15 5.84
C GLY A 136 -0.72 30.36 7.15
N LYS A 137 -1.59 30.56 8.14
CA LYS A 137 -1.44 30.00 9.49
C LYS A 137 -2.75 29.50 10.11
N GLY A 138 -3.82 29.42 9.32
CA GLY A 138 -5.13 28.96 9.75
C GLY A 138 -5.18 27.48 10.12
N GLY A 139 -6.37 27.06 10.53
CA GLY A 139 -6.63 25.71 11.02
C GLY A 139 -6.54 24.62 9.96
N PHE A 140 -6.63 23.38 10.42
CA PHE A 140 -6.76 22.22 9.56
C PHE A 140 -7.75 21.20 10.13
N GLY A 141 -8.20 20.28 9.30
CA GLY A 141 -9.08 19.20 9.74
C GLY A 141 -9.66 18.40 8.59
N ARG A 142 -10.71 17.64 8.90
CA ARG A 142 -11.52 16.93 7.90
C ARG A 142 -12.68 17.81 7.49
N LYS A 143 -12.90 17.98 6.20
CA LYS A 143 -14.08 18.69 5.68
C LYS A 143 -14.31 18.25 4.23
N LYS A 144 -15.57 17.96 3.89
CA LYS A 144 -15.95 17.73 2.50
C LYS A 144 -15.80 19.03 1.72
N ALA A 145 -15.25 18.96 0.52
CA ALA A 145 -15.19 20.09 -0.39
C ALA A 145 -16.62 20.55 -0.73
N PRO A 146 -16.94 21.85 -0.62
CA PRO A 146 -18.23 22.37 -1.06
C PRO A 146 -18.46 22.08 -2.55
N ALA A 147 -19.69 21.80 -2.95
CA ALA A 147 -20.02 21.49 -4.35
C ALA A 147 -19.66 22.62 -5.32
N HIS A 148 -19.69 23.87 -4.86
CA HIS A 148 -19.32 25.06 -5.62
C HIS A 148 -17.83 25.43 -5.52
N ALA A 149 -16.99 24.57 -4.92
CA ALA A 149 -15.56 24.83 -4.82
C ALA A 149 -14.92 24.82 -6.22
N ARG A 150 -14.14 25.87 -6.52
CA ARG A 150 -13.37 25.93 -7.77
C ARG A 150 -12.14 25.04 -7.68
N LEU A 151 -12.00 24.10 -8.61
CA LEU A 151 -10.78 23.31 -8.77
C LEU A 151 -9.64 24.21 -9.25
N VAL A 152 -8.61 24.39 -8.43
CA VAL A 152 -7.42 25.20 -8.78
C VAL A 152 -6.32 24.34 -9.43
N TYR A 153 -6.17 23.11 -8.97
CA TYR A 153 -5.15 22.19 -9.46
C TYR A 153 -5.57 20.74 -9.23
N PHE A 154 -5.35 19.91 -10.25
CA PHE A 154 -5.49 18.46 -10.16
C PHE A 154 -4.10 17.84 -10.36
N HIS A 155 -3.63 17.10 -9.35
CA HIS A 155 -2.32 16.47 -9.41
C HIS A 155 -2.43 15.03 -9.90
N LYS A 156 -1.63 14.69 -10.90
CA LYS A 156 -1.33 13.31 -11.28
C LYS A 156 0.04 12.97 -10.73
N ASN A 157 0.17 11.80 -10.11
CA ASN A 157 1.45 11.32 -9.60
C ASN A 157 2.49 11.30 -10.73
N SER A 158 3.73 11.65 -10.42
CA SER A 158 4.83 11.55 -11.40
C SER A 158 5.09 10.12 -11.87
N ARG A 159 4.69 9.12 -11.07
CA ARG A 159 4.84 7.70 -11.37
C ARG A 159 3.60 7.14 -12.03
N ASN A 160 3.79 6.33 -13.06
CA ASN A 160 2.70 5.63 -13.73
C ASN A 160 2.30 4.35 -12.95
N LEU A 161 1.23 3.68 -13.40
CA LEU A 161 0.73 2.47 -12.75
C LEU A 161 1.75 1.32 -12.76
N GLU A 162 2.54 1.18 -13.83
CA GLU A 162 3.57 0.14 -13.93
C GLU A 162 4.65 0.32 -12.85
N GLU A 163 5.12 1.56 -12.64
CA GLU A 163 6.08 1.88 -11.59
C GLU A 163 5.52 1.63 -10.18
N VAL A 164 4.24 1.97 -9.95
CA VAL A 164 3.53 1.67 -8.71
C VAL A 164 3.46 0.16 -8.47
N LEU A 165 3.10 -0.62 -9.50
CA LEU A 165 3.02 -2.09 -9.44
C LEU A 165 4.40 -2.73 -9.22
N ALA A 166 5.43 -2.24 -9.92
CA ALA A 166 6.81 -2.70 -9.74
C ALA A 166 7.27 -2.50 -8.29
N SER A 167 7.00 -1.32 -7.71
CA SER A 167 7.30 -1.02 -6.31
C SER A 167 6.52 -1.93 -5.35
N MET A 168 5.20 -2.08 -5.57
CA MET A 168 4.33 -2.95 -4.79
C MET A 168 4.87 -4.39 -4.75
N LEU A 169 5.23 -4.96 -5.90
CA LEU A 169 5.72 -6.33 -6.02
C LEU A 169 7.14 -6.50 -5.43
N LYS A 170 8.03 -5.52 -5.64
CA LYS A 170 9.41 -5.55 -5.16
C LYS A 170 9.50 -5.51 -3.63
N TYR A 171 8.73 -4.61 -3.02
CA TYR A 171 8.73 -4.40 -1.57
C TYR A 171 7.62 -5.16 -0.84
N SER A 172 6.72 -5.82 -1.57
CA SER A 172 5.55 -6.50 -1.02
C SER A 172 4.70 -5.56 -0.15
N SER A 173 4.41 -4.37 -0.67
CA SER A 173 3.73 -3.32 0.08
C SER A 173 2.24 -3.60 0.20
N ASN A 174 1.80 -3.95 1.43
CA ASN A 174 0.38 -4.12 1.74
C ASN A 174 -0.42 -2.84 1.50
N PHE A 175 0.23 -1.71 1.79
CA PHE A 175 -0.34 -0.38 1.65
C PHE A 175 -0.73 -0.08 0.21
N ILE A 176 0.20 -0.27 -0.73
CA ILE A 176 -0.05 -0.04 -2.17
C ILE A 176 -1.08 -1.05 -2.68
N ALA A 177 -0.95 -2.32 -2.31
CA ALA A 177 -1.84 -3.38 -2.77
C ALA A 177 -3.31 -3.11 -2.40
N ASN A 178 -3.58 -2.70 -1.16
CA ASN A 178 -4.94 -2.43 -0.71
C ASN A 178 -5.52 -1.14 -1.26
N LEU A 179 -4.70 -0.10 -1.47
CA LEU A 179 -5.16 1.11 -2.15
C LEU A 179 -5.52 0.82 -3.62
N LEU A 180 -4.68 0.08 -4.35
CA LEU A 180 -5.00 -0.33 -5.72
C LEU A 180 -6.26 -1.20 -5.78
N TYR A 181 -6.42 -2.14 -4.84
CA TYR A 181 -7.60 -3.00 -4.76
C TYR A 181 -8.89 -2.19 -4.61
N LEU A 182 -8.89 -1.23 -3.68
CA LEU A 182 -10.03 -0.32 -3.45
C LEU A 182 -10.30 0.59 -4.65
N THR A 183 -9.23 1.14 -5.26
CA THR A 183 -9.34 1.99 -6.45
C THR A 183 -9.92 1.22 -7.64
N ILE A 184 -9.55 -0.04 -7.87
CA ILE A 184 -10.17 -0.89 -8.92
C ILE A 184 -11.69 -0.97 -8.73
N GLY A 185 -12.15 -1.16 -7.49
CA GLY A 185 -13.57 -1.17 -7.15
C GLY A 185 -14.27 0.16 -7.44
N ALA A 186 -13.63 1.27 -7.05
CA ALA A 186 -14.17 2.61 -7.24
C ALA A 186 -14.20 3.04 -8.71
N GLU A 187 -13.16 2.74 -9.49
CA GLU A 187 -13.13 3.02 -10.93
C GLU A 187 -14.21 2.23 -11.67
N LYS A 188 -14.48 0.98 -11.25
CA LYS A 188 -15.49 0.14 -11.90
C LYS A 188 -16.92 0.50 -11.52
N TYR A 189 -17.16 0.92 -10.27
CA TYR A 189 -18.51 1.07 -9.70
C TYR A 189 -18.79 2.45 -9.08
N GLY A 190 -17.95 3.44 -9.38
CA GLY A 190 -18.01 4.80 -8.85
C GLY A 190 -17.50 4.93 -7.41
N TYR A 191 -17.04 6.12 -7.07
CA TYR A 191 -16.71 6.52 -5.70
C TYR A 191 -17.98 6.70 -4.83
N PRO A 192 -17.93 6.50 -3.50
CA PRO A 192 -16.74 6.16 -2.71
C PRO A 192 -16.28 4.71 -2.89
N ALA A 193 -14.99 4.48 -2.66
CA ALA A 193 -14.38 3.16 -2.60
C ALA A 193 -14.87 2.39 -1.37
N THR A 194 -15.26 1.13 -1.58
CA THR A 194 -15.69 0.20 -0.52
C THR A 194 -15.11 -1.19 -0.77
N TRP A 195 -14.95 -1.99 0.28
CA TRP A 195 -14.49 -3.38 0.16
C TRP A 195 -15.41 -4.22 -0.74
N ALA A 196 -16.72 -4.05 -0.62
CA ALA A 196 -17.70 -4.75 -1.45
C ALA A 196 -17.53 -4.45 -2.96
N LYS A 197 -17.34 -3.18 -3.34
CA LYS A 197 -17.09 -2.79 -4.73
C LYS A 197 -15.78 -3.39 -5.24
N ALA A 198 -14.73 -3.33 -4.42
CA ALA A 198 -13.41 -3.86 -4.76
C ALA A 198 -13.43 -5.39 -4.95
N ASN A 199 -14.00 -6.14 -4.01
CA ASN A 199 -14.17 -7.58 -4.08
C ASN A 199 -14.93 -7.99 -5.34
N ARG A 200 -16.04 -7.31 -5.64
CA ARG A 200 -16.83 -7.56 -6.85
C ARG A 200 -16.04 -7.26 -8.12
N ALA A 201 -15.28 -6.17 -8.16
CA ALA A 201 -14.53 -5.78 -9.35
C ALA A 201 -13.39 -6.76 -9.63
N VAL A 202 -12.63 -7.12 -8.61
CA VAL A 202 -11.51 -8.07 -8.73
C VAL A 202 -12.02 -9.48 -9.04
N HIS A 203 -13.09 -9.94 -8.41
CA HIS A 203 -13.70 -11.22 -8.75
C HIS A 203 -14.14 -11.27 -10.23
N ASN A 204 -14.81 -10.23 -10.72
CA ASN A 204 -15.23 -10.18 -12.12
C ASN A 204 -14.03 -10.15 -13.09
N ALA A 205 -12.94 -9.45 -12.73
CA ALA A 205 -11.71 -9.48 -13.50
C ALA A 205 -11.09 -10.89 -13.52
N LEU A 206 -11.07 -11.60 -12.38
CA LEU A 206 -10.61 -12.98 -12.31
C LEU A 206 -11.47 -13.93 -13.15
N VAL A 207 -12.80 -13.75 -13.16
CA VAL A 207 -13.71 -14.53 -14.00
C VAL A 207 -13.43 -14.28 -15.48
N SER A 208 -13.25 -13.02 -15.88
CA SER A 208 -12.92 -12.64 -17.26
C SER A 208 -11.59 -13.22 -17.72
N GLU A 209 -10.57 -13.19 -16.87
CA GLU A 209 -9.23 -13.65 -17.24
C GLU A 209 -9.08 -15.19 -17.13
N LEU A 210 -9.63 -15.80 -16.10
CA LEU A 210 -9.34 -17.20 -15.75
C LEU A 210 -10.50 -18.15 -16.00
N GLY A 211 -11.68 -17.63 -16.34
CA GLY A 211 -12.93 -18.37 -16.39
C GLY A 211 -13.49 -18.66 -14.99
N MET A 212 -14.82 -18.78 -14.90
CA MET A 212 -15.54 -18.95 -13.64
C MET A 212 -15.03 -20.14 -12.82
N LYS A 213 -14.77 -21.29 -13.45
CA LYS A 213 -14.27 -22.51 -12.78
C LYS A 213 -12.94 -22.28 -12.04
N THR A 214 -12.06 -21.42 -12.57
CA THR A 214 -10.78 -21.11 -11.93
C THR A 214 -10.93 -19.99 -10.92
N ALA A 215 -11.74 -18.97 -11.24
CA ALA A 215 -11.94 -17.80 -10.40
C ALA A 215 -12.59 -18.14 -9.05
N THR A 216 -13.51 -19.10 -9.01
CA THR A 216 -14.14 -19.56 -7.74
C THR A 216 -13.16 -20.25 -6.78
N LEU A 217 -11.98 -20.65 -7.25
CA LEU A 217 -10.89 -21.20 -6.43
C LEU A 217 -9.99 -20.10 -5.83
N ILE A 218 -10.36 -18.82 -6.00
CA ILE A 218 -9.66 -17.66 -5.48
C ILE A 218 -10.67 -16.84 -4.65
N VAL A 219 -10.39 -16.71 -3.35
CA VAL A 219 -11.14 -15.86 -2.43
C VAL A 219 -10.21 -14.77 -1.93
N GLN A 220 -10.60 -13.51 -2.14
CA GLN A 220 -9.89 -12.32 -1.69
C GLN A 220 -10.86 -11.41 -0.93
N GLU A 221 -10.50 -11.05 0.31
CA GLU A 221 -11.17 -10.00 1.08
C GLU A 221 -10.45 -8.66 0.95
N GLU A 222 -9.18 -8.68 0.54
CA GLU A 222 -8.31 -7.53 0.36
C GLU A 222 -7.14 -7.87 -0.59
N GLY A 223 -6.38 -6.84 -1.00
CA GLY A 223 -5.39 -6.96 -2.07
C GLY A 223 -3.98 -7.36 -1.64
N ALA A 224 -3.64 -7.27 -0.35
CA ALA A 224 -2.28 -7.51 0.14
C ALA A 224 -1.99 -8.97 0.51
N GLY A 225 -3.02 -9.78 0.76
CA GLY A 225 -2.87 -11.14 1.27
C GLY A 225 -2.75 -11.22 2.81
N LEU A 226 -3.21 -10.19 3.53
CA LEU A 226 -3.21 -10.11 5.00
C LEU A 226 -4.33 -10.94 5.63
N SER A 227 -5.52 -10.97 5.02
CA SER A 227 -6.65 -11.66 5.63
C SER A 227 -6.38 -13.16 5.71
N ARG A 228 -6.61 -13.74 6.90
CA ARG A 228 -6.60 -15.19 7.14
C ARG A 228 -7.75 -15.91 6.45
N ASN A 229 -8.71 -15.19 5.87
CA ASN A 229 -9.82 -15.75 5.09
C ASN A 229 -9.52 -15.84 3.59
N ASN A 230 -8.45 -15.19 3.11
CA ASN A 230 -8.01 -15.34 1.73
C ASN A 230 -7.70 -16.82 1.42
N ARG A 231 -8.17 -17.31 0.27
CA ARG A 231 -7.94 -18.70 -0.18
C ARG A 231 -7.50 -18.70 -1.63
N VAL A 232 -6.54 -19.55 -1.97
CA VAL A 232 -6.16 -19.81 -3.35
C VAL A 232 -5.59 -21.21 -3.49
N THR A 233 -5.97 -21.91 -4.55
CA THR A 233 -5.33 -23.20 -4.88
C THR A 233 -4.08 -22.99 -5.73
N ALA A 234 -3.13 -23.93 -5.66
CA ALA A 234 -1.94 -23.88 -6.51
C ALA A 234 -2.31 -23.86 -8.01
N ARG A 235 -3.36 -24.59 -8.41
CA ARG A 235 -3.87 -24.62 -9.78
C ARG A 235 -4.39 -23.26 -10.24
N ALA A 236 -5.17 -22.58 -9.40
CA ALA A 236 -5.70 -21.25 -9.73
C ALA A 236 -4.58 -20.21 -9.83
N MET A 237 -3.62 -20.22 -8.90
CA MET A 237 -2.45 -19.34 -8.96
C MET A 237 -1.57 -19.61 -10.19
N LEU A 238 -1.41 -20.87 -10.62
CA LEU A 238 -0.75 -21.19 -11.89
C LEU A 238 -1.51 -20.60 -13.09
N GLY A 239 -2.85 -20.64 -13.07
CA GLY A 239 -3.69 -19.96 -14.07
C GLY A 239 -3.44 -18.46 -14.11
N ALA A 240 -3.41 -17.80 -12.94
CA ALA A 240 -3.09 -16.39 -12.82
C ALA A 240 -1.68 -16.06 -13.35
N LEU A 241 -0.67 -16.87 -13.01
CA LEU A 241 0.69 -16.71 -13.55
C LEU A 241 0.73 -16.85 -15.07
N LYS A 242 -0.04 -17.76 -15.67
CA LYS A 242 -0.09 -17.87 -17.14
C LYS A 242 -0.55 -16.56 -17.79
N LYS A 243 -1.59 -15.92 -17.24
CA LYS A 243 -2.08 -14.61 -17.70
C LYS A 243 -1.10 -13.48 -17.40
N PHE A 244 -0.44 -13.54 -16.25
CA PHE A 244 0.51 -12.53 -15.80
C PHE A 244 1.87 -12.60 -16.53
N ARG A 245 2.12 -13.60 -17.38
CA ARG A 245 3.41 -13.83 -18.04
C ARG A 245 3.98 -12.61 -18.79
N PRO A 246 3.20 -11.82 -19.55
CA PRO A 246 3.70 -10.61 -20.20
C PRO A 246 4.29 -9.58 -19.23
N HIS A 247 3.85 -9.61 -17.97
CA HIS A 247 4.31 -8.71 -16.89
C HIS A 247 5.24 -9.42 -15.90
N GLY A 248 5.71 -10.63 -16.22
CA GLY A 248 6.55 -11.42 -15.33
C GLY A 248 7.83 -10.70 -14.91
N GLU A 249 8.31 -9.77 -15.74
CA GLU A 249 9.45 -8.89 -15.48
C GLU A 249 9.31 -8.04 -14.22
N LEU A 250 8.08 -7.69 -13.82
CA LEU A 250 7.80 -6.93 -12.60
C LEU A 250 8.11 -7.73 -11.32
N LEU A 251 8.21 -9.05 -11.39
CA LEU A 251 8.62 -9.88 -10.26
C LEU A 251 10.11 -9.74 -10.00
N ARG A 252 10.46 -9.58 -8.72
CA ARG A 252 11.85 -9.53 -8.29
C ARG A 252 12.59 -10.84 -8.63
N LYS A 253 13.78 -10.70 -9.21
CA LYS A 253 14.71 -11.82 -9.41
C LYS A 253 15.39 -12.19 -8.09
N ARG A 254 15.31 -13.45 -7.68
CA ARG A 254 16.04 -14.04 -6.55
C ARG A 254 16.44 -15.47 -6.89
N ARG A 255 17.67 -15.87 -6.56
CA ARG A 255 18.16 -17.25 -6.83
C ARG A 255 17.93 -17.68 -8.29
N HIS A 256 18.21 -16.78 -9.22
CA HIS A 256 18.03 -16.95 -10.68
C HIS A 256 16.58 -17.17 -11.16
N VAL A 257 15.58 -17.00 -10.28
CA VAL A 257 14.15 -17.10 -10.64
C VAL A 257 13.41 -15.80 -10.36
N ARG A 258 12.32 -15.56 -11.09
CA ARG A 258 11.41 -14.44 -10.83
C ARG A 258 10.36 -14.89 -9.85
N ILE A 259 10.22 -14.21 -8.72
CA ILE A 259 9.42 -14.74 -7.61
C ILE A 259 8.74 -13.66 -6.78
N LYS A 260 7.48 -13.92 -6.40
CA LYS A 260 6.79 -13.23 -5.31
C LYS A 260 6.76 -14.14 -4.09
N SER A 261 7.11 -13.57 -2.94
CA SER A 261 6.98 -14.23 -1.63
C SER A 261 5.69 -13.82 -0.93
N GLY A 262 5.11 -14.76 -0.19
CA GLY A 262 4.12 -14.48 0.86
C GLY A 262 4.59 -15.10 2.17
N THR A 263 4.56 -14.35 3.26
CA THR A 263 4.97 -14.83 4.58
C THR A 263 4.02 -14.29 5.64
N MET A 264 3.47 -15.20 6.44
CA MET A 264 2.78 -14.89 7.70
C MET A 264 3.15 -15.97 8.71
N LYS A 265 2.78 -15.81 9.99
CA LYS A 265 2.93 -16.90 10.98
C LYS A 265 2.25 -18.17 10.46
N GLY A 266 3.04 -19.24 10.28
CA GLY A 266 2.59 -20.54 9.76
C GLY A 266 2.35 -20.62 8.24
N ILE A 267 2.70 -19.59 7.45
CA ILE A 267 2.46 -19.54 5.99
C ILE A 267 3.72 -19.10 5.27
N PHE A 268 4.21 -19.91 4.33
CA PHE A 268 5.46 -19.67 3.59
C PHE A 268 5.32 -19.99 2.11
N ASN A 269 4.95 -18.99 1.32
CA ASN A 269 4.58 -19.18 -0.07
C ASN A 269 5.60 -18.58 -1.05
N TYR A 270 5.66 -19.18 -2.24
CA TYR A 270 6.29 -18.62 -3.43
C TYR A 270 5.42 -18.85 -4.67
N ALA A 271 5.41 -17.88 -5.58
CA ALA A 271 4.83 -17.99 -6.90
C ALA A 271 5.68 -17.22 -7.90
N GLY A 272 5.87 -17.74 -9.12
CA GLY A 272 6.65 -17.06 -10.14
C GLY A 272 7.09 -17.97 -11.28
N TYR A 273 8.26 -17.66 -11.86
CA TYR A 273 8.79 -18.35 -13.04
C TYR A 273 10.22 -18.86 -12.80
N LEU A 274 10.46 -20.10 -13.19
CA LEU A 274 11.79 -20.70 -13.25
C LEU A 274 12.64 -20.04 -14.35
N SER A 275 13.94 -20.35 -14.38
CA SER A 275 14.86 -19.83 -15.40
C SER A 275 14.52 -20.30 -16.82
N ASP A 276 13.89 -21.46 -16.96
CA ASP A 276 13.37 -21.99 -18.24
C ASP A 276 11.99 -21.39 -18.62
N GLY A 277 11.50 -20.41 -17.85
CA GLY A 277 10.23 -19.73 -18.08
C GLY A 277 8.99 -20.48 -17.59
N LYS A 278 9.11 -21.69 -17.04
CA LYS A 278 7.95 -22.43 -16.50
C LYS A 278 7.44 -21.75 -15.23
N ALA A 279 6.11 -21.58 -15.15
CA ALA A 279 5.47 -21.08 -13.95
C ALA A 279 5.52 -22.13 -12.83
N PHE A 280 5.72 -21.69 -11.58
CA PHE A 280 5.67 -22.55 -10.40
C PHE A 280 4.92 -21.86 -9.26
N VAL A 281 4.33 -22.69 -8.40
CA VAL A 281 3.62 -22.25 -7.19
C VAL A 281 3.97 -23.20 -6.04
N ILE A 282 4.31 -22.62 -4.89
CA ILE A 282 4.60 -23.31 -3.63
C ILE A 282 3.71 -22.64 -2.57
N LEU A 283 2.73 -23.37 -2.05
CA LEU A 283 1.86 -22.92 -0.96
C LEU A 283 2.09 -23.83 0.25
N LEU A 284 2.71 -23.31 1.31
CA LEU A 284 3.05 -24.10 2.50
C LEU A 284 2.39 -23.49 3.73
N ASN A 285 1.41 -24.20 4.28
CA ASN A 285 0.77 -23.88 5.56
C ASN A 285 1.32 -24.81 6.63
N GLN A 286 2.42 -24.40 7.27
CA GLN A 286 3.19 -25.21 8.21
C GLN A 286 4.04 -24.33 9.12
N GLN A 287 4.50 -24.87 10.26
CA GLN A 287 5.25 -24.07 11.25
C GLN A 287 6.67 -23.71 10.80
N ARG A 288 7.39 -24.64 10.17
CA ARG A 288 8.79 -24.43 9.74
C ARG A 288 8.85 -23.88 8.32
N ASN A 289 9.74 -22.94 8.05
CA ASN A 289 9.90 -22.37 6.72
C ASN A 289 10.80 -23.27 5.82
N THR A 290 10.20 -24.09 4.95
CA THR A 290 10.95 -24.97 4.02
C THR A 290 10.78 -24.60 2.54
N ARG A 291 10.15 -23.45 2.22
CA ARG A 291 9.85 -23.06 0.81
C ARG A 291 11.09 -22.96 -0.08
N GLY A 292 12.25 -22.60 0.50
CA GLY A 292 13.52 -22.53 -0.22
C GLY A 292 14.04 -23.92 -0.63
N THR A 293 13.86 -24.92 0.24
CA THR A 293 14.21 -26.32 -0.04
C THR A 293 13.31 -26.91 -1.11
N VAL A 294 12.00 -26.63 -1.04
CA VAL A 294 11.03 -27.05 -2.06
C VAL A 294 11.37 -26.43 -3.41
N LEU A 295 11.67 -25.12 -3.45
CA LEU A 295 12.10 -24.44 -4.68
C LEU A 295 13.36 -25.08 -5.27
N ALA A 296 14.37 -25.36 -4.45
CA ALA A 296 15.60 -25.99 -4.91
C ALA A 296 15.36 -27.40 -5.52
N ARG A 297 14.41 -28.18 -4.96
CA ARG A 297 14.01 -29.47 -5.55
C ARG A 297 13.33 -29.31 -6.91
N ILE A 298 12.40 -28.36 -7.02
CA ILE A 298 11.73 -28.04 -8.29
C ILE A 298 12.75 -27.62 -9.36
N GLN A 299 13.73 -26.78 -9.00
CA GLN A 299 14.77 -26.32 -9.92
C GLN A 299 15.67 -27.46 -10.46
N ARG A 300 15.81 -28.56 -9.73
CA ARG A 300 16.58 -29.74 -10.15
C ARG A 300 15.74 -30.76 -10.94
N GLY A 301 14.48 -30.45 -11.27
CA GLY A 301 13.55 -31.40 -11.88
C GLY A 301 13.08 -32.49 -10.92
N GLY A 302 13.30 -32.32 -9.61
CA GLY A 302 12.83 -33.21 -8.57
C GLY A 302 11.33 -33.02 -8.31
N TYR A 303 10.50 -33.52 -9.21
CA TYR A 303 9.07 -33.64 -8.99
C TYR A 303 8.81 -34.89 -8.16
N PRO A 304 7.94 -34.85 -7.14
CA PRO A 304 7.45 -36.09 -6.55
C PRO A 304 6.84 -36.92 -7.69
N ARG A 305 7.44 -38.08 -7.99
CA ARG A 305 6.79 -39.06 -8.85
C ARG A 305 5.47 -39.38 -8.16
N TYR A 306 4.35 -39.04 -8.79
CA TYR A 306 3.07 -39.56 -8.34
C TYR A 306 3.22 -41.07 -8.35
N ALA A 307 3.22 -41.70 -7.17
CA ALA A 307 2.86 -43.11 -7.11
C ALA A 307 1.49 -43.18 -7.76
N SER A 308 1.41 -43.81 -8.93
CA SER A 308 0.15 -44.07 -9.60
C SER A 308 -0.78 -44.66 -8.53
N ARG A 309 -1.86 -43.96 -8.20
CA ARG A 309 -2.95 -44.58 -7.46
C ARG A 309 -3.45 -45.71 -8.35
N ARG A 310 -3.06 -46.94 -7.99
CA ARG A 310 -3.79 -48.14 -8.36
C ARG A 310 -5.08 -48.16 -7.54
#